data_AF-S8DSI6-F1
#
_entry.id   AF-S8DSI6-F1
#
_cell.length_a   1.000
_cell.length_b   1.000
_cell.length_c   1.000
_cell.angle_alpha   90.00
_cell.angle_beta   90.00
_cell.angle_gamma   90.00
#
_symmetry.space_group_name_H-M   'P 1'
#
loop_
_entity.id
_entity.type
_entity.pdbx_description
1 polymer ?
#
loop_
_entity_poly.entity_id
_entity_poly.type
_entity_poly.pdbx_seq_one_letter_code
_entity_poly.pdbx_strand_id
1 'polypeptide(L)'
;MPIRDFSSPAFANGYIYFALARKDDTNRNQYMLVLARGYGMAATRKGATLNSSTPSADAPALSSAGHPLIWFDADWERDSSDATFPEGGLLNALLAAEPPVIRTTGRTRTQSTNKSGEREVHEIEILLGEDELAHICYYCGDVELLEGDRWQRRNDDATNPAYCCTTCSGQSALRRTWNTALRRWR
;
A
#
# COMPACT_ATOMS: atom_id res chain seq x y z
N MET A 1 -14.14 18.01 7.09
CA MET A 1 -13.84 16.76 7.84
C MET A 1 -12.33 16.64 7.95
N PRO A 2 -11.77 16.22 9.10
CA PRO A 2 -10.34 16.00 9.20
C PRO A 2 -9.91 14.88 8.24
N ILE A 3 -8.66 14.96 7.79
CA ILE A 3 -7.97 13.86 7.10
C ILE A 3 -8.05 12.64 8.05
N ARG A 4 -8.49 11.48 7.54
CA ARG A 4 -8.59 10.27 8.36
C ARG A 4 -7.22 9.62 8.46
N ASP A 5 -6.83 9.26 9.67
CA ASP A 5 -5.59 8.54 9.93
C ASP A 5 -5.72 7.07 9.50
N PHE A 6 -4.62 6.48 9.08
CA PHE A 6 -4.53 5.05 8.78
C PHE A 6 -4.05 4.27 9.99
N SER A 7 -4.30 2.96 10.04
CA SER A 7 -3.84 2.11 11.16
C SER A 7 -2.32 2.05 11.29
N SER A 8 -1.60 2.39 10.22
CA SER A 8 -0.15 2.44 10.15
C SER A 8 0.34 3.76 9.53
N PRO A 9 0.07 4.90 10.17
CA PRO A 9 0.47 6.19 9.64
C PRO A 9 1.95 6.40 9.90
N ALA A 10 2.72 6.69 8.85
CA ALA A 10 4.03 7.29 8.99
C ALA A 10 4.03 8.68 8.37
N PHE A 11 4.77 9.60 9.00
CA PHE A 11 4.71 11.01 8.69
C PHE A 11 5.97 11.42 7.95
N ALA A 12 5.84 11.82 6.69
CA ALA A 12 6.92 12.51 5.99
C ALA A 12 6.91 13.99 6.40
N ASN A 13 7.94 14.45 7.13
CA ASN A 13 8.19 15.84 7.54
C ASN A 13 6.95 16.76 7.54
N GLY A 14 5.91 16.40 8.29
CA GLY A 14 4.73 17.24 8.55
C GLY A 14 3.66 17.36 7.46
N TYR A 15 3.74 16.65 6.32
CA TYR A 15 2.82 16.93 5.19
C TYR A 15 2.00 15.76 4.64
N ILE A 16 2.42 14.50 4.84
CA ILE A 16 1.74 13.36 4.19
C ILE A 16 1.42 12.27 5.19
N TYR A 17 0.11 12.01 5.31
CA TYR A 17 -0.44 10.85 5.98
C TYR A 17 -0.55 9.71 4.97
N PHE A 18 0.10 8.59 5.27
CA PHE A 18 0.03 7.42 4.41
C PHE A 18 -0.01 6.13 5.20
N ALA A 19 -0.43 5.04 4.55
CA ALA A 19 -0.22 3.68 5.03
C ALA A 19 0.31 2.79 3.92
N LEU A 20 1.05 1.76 4.35
CA LEU A 20 1.45 0.64 3.53
C LEU A 20 0.60 -0.57 3.91
N ALA A 21 0.09 -1.27 2.90
CA ALA A 21 -0.67 -2.49 3.06
C ALA A 21 -0.16 -3.54 2.08
N ARG A 22 -0.05 -4.80 2.49
CA ARG A 22 0.37 -5.87 1.59
C ARG A 22 -0.80 -6.32 0.71
N LYS A 23 -0.57 -6.51 -0.60
CA LYS A 23 -1.61 -6.98 -1.54
C LYS A 23 -1.69 -8.52 -1.58
N ASP A 24 -1.79 -9.16 -0.42
CA ASP A 24 -1.63 -10.61 -0.28
C ASP A 24 -2.56 -11.46 -1.15
N ASP A 25 -3.78 -10.96 -1.36
CA ASP A 25 -4.80 -11.66 -2.12
C ASP A 25 -4.66 -11.54 -3.64
N THR A 26 -3.80 -10.62 -4.11
CA THR A 26 -3.58 -10.33 -5.53
C THR A 26 -2.16 -10.68 -5.95
N ASN A 27 -1.17 -10.15 -5.24
CA ASN A 27 0.25 -10.40 -5.47
C ASN A 27 1.02 -10.07 -4.19
N ARG A 28 1.56 -11.10 -3.52
CA ARG A 28 2.28 -10.98 -2.24
C ARG A 28 3.59 -10.20 -2.30
N ASN A 29 4.08 -9.90 -3.51
CA ASN A 29 5.26 -9.05 -3.73
C ASN A 29 4.89 -7.57 -3.84
N GLN A 30 3.61 -7.26 -4.01
CA GLN A 30 3.13 -5.92 -4.18
C GLN A 30 2.59 -5.36 -2.88
N TYR A 31 2.80 -4.06 -2.72
CA TYR A 31 2.27 -3.29 -1.61
C TYR A 31 1.37 -2.20 -2.16
N MET A 32 0.34 -1.86 -1.41
CA MET A 32 -0.51 -0.71 -1.67
C MET A 32 -0.03 0.41 -0.75
N LEU A 33 0.45 1.49 -1.35
CA LEU A 33 0.65 2.75 -0.65
C LEU A 33 -0.62 3.57 -0.77
N VAL A 34 -1.22 3.95 0.35
CA VAL A 34 -2.41 4.80 0.37
C VAL A 34 -2.03 6.13 0.99
N LEU A 35 -2.24 7.23 0.26
CA LEU A 35 -2.15 8.57 0.82
C LEU A 35 -3.54 9.09 1.16
N ALA A 36 -3.63 9.80 2.28
CA ALA A 36 -4.80 10.62 2.57
C ALA A 36 -4.65 11.97 1.86
N ARG A 37 -5.73 12.43 1.22
CA ARG A 37 -5.79 13.71 0.50
C ARG A 37 -6.89 14.59 1.03
N GLY A 38 -6.58 15.86 1.24
CA GLY A 38 -7.60 16.90 1.24
C GLY A 38 -7.95 17.28 -0.19
N TYR A 39 -9.22 17.17 -0.57
CA TYR A 39 -9.75 17.73 -1.82
C TYR A 39 -10.94 18.66 -1.50
N GLY A 40 -10.66 19.96 -1.38
CA GLY A 40 -11.65 20.94 -0.92
C GLY A 40 -12.15 20.62 0.50
N MET A 41 -13.47 20.47 0.67
CA MET A 41 -14.09 20.10 1.94
C MET A 41 -14.16 18.58 2.21
N ALA A 42 -13.74 17.76 1.23
CA ALA A 42 -13.79 16.31 1.29
C ALA A 42 -12.39 15.71 1.47
N ALA A 43 -12.27 14.71 2.35
CA ALA A 43 -11.09 13.86 2.40
C ALA A 43 -11.25 12.74 1.36
N THR A 44 -10.26 12.60 0.47
CA THR A 44 -10.17 11.52 -0.52
C THR A 44 -8.94 10.66 -0.24
N ARG A 45 -8.90 9.46 -0.81
CA ARG A 45 -7.75 8.54 -0.71
C ARG A 45 -7.17 8.33 -2.10
N LYS A 46 -5.85 8.25 -2.20
CA LYS A 46 -5.17 7.87 -3.44
C LYS A 46 -4.25 6.69 -3.17
N GLY A 47 -4.50 5.58 -3.85
CA GLY A 47 -3.69 4.37 -3.75
C GLY A 47 -2.70 4.27 -4.90
N ALA A 48 -1.52 3.74 -4.61
CA ALA A 48 -0.52 3.32 -5.58
C ALA A 48 -0.08 1.89 -5.28
N THR A 49 0.06 1.06 -6.31
CA THR A 49 0.71 -0.24 -6.21
C THR A 49 2.22 -0.05 -6.30
N LEU A 50 2.94 -0.41 -5.26
CA LEU A 50 4.39 -0.55 -5.22
C LEU A 50 4.81 -1.94 -5.69
N ASN A 51 6.03 -2.02 -6.23
CA ASN A 51 6.57 -3.21 -6.89
C ASN A 51 5.69 -3.69 -8.05
N SER A 52 5.08 -2.74 -8.77
CA SER A 52 3.95 -2.97 -9.67
C SER A 52 4.27 -3.91 -10.82
N SER A 53 5.48 -3.82 -11.35
CA SER A 53 5.95 -4.64 -12.48
C SER A 53 6.52 -6.00 -12.05
N THR A 54 6.56 -6.32 -10.76
CA THR A 54 7.07 -7.62 -10.27
C THR A 54 5.94 -8.67 -10.26
N PRO A 55 6.11 -9.82 -10.94
CA PRO A 55 5.08 -10.86 -11.02
C PRO A 55 4.84 -11.56 -9.68
N SER A 56 3.70 -12.24 -9.54
CA SER A 56 3.29 -12.93 -8.30
C SER A 56 3.99 -14.26 -8.06
N ALA A 57 4.74 -14.77 -9.03
CA ALA A 57 5.41 -16.08 -8.95
C ALA A 57 6.64 -16.05 -8.04
N ASP A 58 7.21 -14.87 -7.80
CA ASP A 58 8.37 -14.72 -6.92
C ASP A 58 7.90 -14.65 -5.46
N ALA A 59 8.65 -15.20 -4.50
CA ALA A 59 8.48 -14.79 -3.11
C ALA A 59 9.25 -13.47 -2.90
N PRO A 60 8.80 -12.56 -2.03
CA PRO A 60 9.56 -11.34 -1.79
C PRO A 60 10.89 -11.74 -1.17
N ALA A 61 11.99 -11.25 -1.74
CA ALA A 61 13.29 -11.40 -1.11
C ALA A 61 13.25 -10.73 0.26
N LEU A 62 13.90 -11.32 1.26
CA LEU A 62 13.95 -10.78 2.61
C LEU A 62 15.36 -10.29 2.92
N SER A 63 15.47 -9.21 3.70
CA SER A 63 16.72 -8.77 4.27
C SER A 63 17.19 -9.74 5.35
N SER A 64 18.41 -9.57 5.86
CA SER A 64 18.92 -10.35 7.00
C SER A 64 18.10 -10.15 8.28
N ALA A 65 17.35 -9.05 8.38
CA ALA A 65 16.41 -8.77 9.47
C ALA A 65 15.02 -9.37 9.23
N GLY A 66 14.80 -10.06 8.10
CA GLY A 66 13.50 -10.63 7.75
C GLY A 66 12.52 -9.65 7.10
N HIS A 67 12.98 -8.44 6.75
CA HIS A 67 12.13 -7.42 6.14
C HIS A 67 11.98 -7.60 4.63
N PRO A 68 10.82 -7.29 4.03
CA PRO A 68 10.63 -7.36 2.59
C PRO A 68 11.54 -6.42 1.82
N LEU A 69 12.22 -6.97 0.81
CA LEU A 69 12.98 -6.23 -0.20
C LEU A 69 12.16 -6.15 -1.48
N ILE A 70 11.87 -4.93 -1.93
CA ILE A 70 11.13 -4.68 -3.16
C ILE A 70 11.82 -3.65 -4.03
N TRP A 71 11.53 -3.70 -5.32
CA TRP A 71 11.91 -2.61 -6.22
C TRP A 71 10.88 -1.50 -6.11
N PHE A 72 11.35 -0.27 -5.92
CA PHE A 72 10.50 0.91 -5.85
C PHE A 72 9.95 1.26 -7.22
N ASP A 73 8.95 0.47 -7.61
CA ASP A 73 8.17 0.67 -8.81
C ASP A 73 6.71 0.95 -8.47
N ALA A 74 6.32 2.22 -8.50
CA ALA A 74 4.95 2.65 -8.26
C ALA A 74 4.18 2.82 -9.58
N ASP A 75 2.94 2.33 -9.63
CA ASP A 75 2.00 2.53 -10.75
C ASP A 75 1.38 3.95 -10.80
N TRP A 76 1.87 4.82 -9.90
CA TRP A 76 1.42 6.17 -9.70
C TRP A 76 2.47 7.18 -10.18
N GLU A 77 2.16 7.83 -11.28
CA GLU A 77 2.96 8.92 -11.82
C GLU A 77 2.51 10.27 -11.26
N ARG A 78 3.47 11.19 -11.14
CA ARG A 78 3.19 12.59 -10.82
C ARG A 78 2.41 13.20 -11.99
N ASP A 79 1.14 13.49 -11.76
CA ASP A 79 0.39 14.38 -12.62
C ASP A 79 0.86 15.82 -12.33
N SER A 80 1.18 16.58 -13.37
CA SER A 80 1.68 17.96 -13.24
C SER A 80 0.66 18.90 -12.57
N SER A 81 -0.63 18.55 -12.61
CA SER A 81 -1.71 19.27 -11.93
C SER A 81 -1.87 18.89 -10.46
N ASP A 82 -1.13 17.90 -9.97
CA ASP A 82 -1.30 17.32 -8.65
C ASP A 82 -0.47 18.05 -7.59
N ALA A 83 -0.99 19.19 -7.12
CA ALA A 83 -0.36 20.01 -6.08
C ALA A 83 -0.22 19.30 -4.72
N THR A 84 -0.87 18.15 -4.53
CA THR A 84 -0.80 17.33 -3.30
C THR A 84 0.17 16.16 -3.42
N PHE A 85 0.86 16.03 -4.56
CA PHE A 85 1.94 15.06 -4.71
C PHE A 85 3.16 15.52 -3.90
N PRO A 86 3.84 14.61 -3.15
CA PRO A 86 5.03 14.98 -2.40
C PRO A 86 6.06 15.72 -3.24
N GLU A 87 6.55 16.84 -2.73
CA GLU A 87 7.70 17.52 -3.29
C GLU A 87 8.92 16.60 -3.26
N GLY A 88 9.68 16.54 -4.35
CA GLY A 88 10.78 15.57 -4.50
C GLY A 88 10.33 14.14 -4.81
N GLY A 89 9.03 13.85 -4.79
CA GLY A 89 8.45 12.58 -5.20
C GLY A 89 8.25 11.55 -4.09
N LEU A 90 7.53 10.48 -4.45
CA LEU A 90 7.04 9.49 -3.49
C LEU A 90 8.15 8.78 -2.72
N LEU A 91 9.25 8.41 -3.39
CA LEU A 91 10.39 7.76 -2.75
C LEU A 91 11.01 8.65 -1.67
N ASN A 92 11.26 9.92 -2.00
CA ASN A 92 11.87 10.87 -1.07
C ASN A 92 10.96 11.14 0.13
N ALA A 93 9.64 11.22 -0.08
CA ALA A 93 8.69 11.37 1.02
C ALA A 93 8.71 10.17 1.96
N LEU A 94 8.74 8.94 1.42
CA LEU A 94 8.80 7.73 2.24
C LEU A 94 10.14 7.59 2.99
N LEU A 95 11.26 8.02 2.38
CA LEU A 95 12.58 8.05 3.04
C LEU A 95 12.68 9.11 4.13
N ALA A 96 11.92 10.20 4.01
CA ALA A 96 11.83 11.26 5.02
C ALA A 96 10.75 10.99 6.09
N ALA A 97 10.16 9.80 6.10
CA ALA A 97 9.16 9.44 7.08
C ALA A 97 9.77 9.22 8.47
N GLU A 98 9.10 9.71 9.50
CA GLU A 98 9.46 9.50 10.90
C GLU A 98 8.29 8.82 11.63
N PRO A 99 8.50 7.63 12.25
CA PRO A 99 9.73 6.81 12.18
C PRO A 99 10.00 6.26 10.76
N PRO A 100 11.25 5.84 10.45
CA PRO A 100 11.59 5.32 9.13
C PRO A 100 10.77 4.08 8.77
N VAL A 101 10.05 4.14 7.64
CA VAL A 101 9.25 3.01 7.13
C VAL A 101 9.91 2.24 6.01
N ILE A 102 10.84 2.88 5.32
CA ILE A 102 11.65 2.25 4.28
C ILE A 102 13.10 2.72 4.39
N ARG A 103 14.01 1.96 3.81
CA ARG A 103 15.37 2.41 3.51
C ARG A 103 15.81 1.90 2.14
N THR A 104 16.72 2.62 1.48
CA THR A 104 17.36 2.13 0.26
C THR A 104 18.45 1.11 0.61
N THR A 105 18.63 0.11 -0.26
CA THR A 105 19.75 -0.85 -0.12
C THR A 105 21.00 -0.42 -0.89
N GLY A 106 20.89 0.64 -1.69
CA GLY A 106 21.91 1.09 -2.64
C GLY A 106 21.90 0.35 -3.97
N ARG A 107 21.14 -0.75 -4.11
CA ARG A 107 20.97 -1.44 -5.39
C ARG A 107 20.01 -0.67 -6.30
N THR A 108 20.35 -0.60 -7.57
CA THR A 108 19.49 -0.06 -8.63
C THR A 108 19.39 -1.06 -9.78
N ARG A 109 18.33 -0.93 -10.59
CA ARG A 109 18.22 -1.64 -11.86
C ARG A 109 17.41 -0.81 -12.85
N THR A 110 17.65 -1.01 -14.13
CA THR A 110 16.75 -0.53 -15.18
C THR A 110 15.54 -1.46 -15.24
N GLN A 111 14.34 -0.91 -15.16
CA GLN A 111 13.10 -1.65 -15.28
C GLN A 111 12.21 -1.00 -16.34
N SER A 112 11.73 -1.81 -17.28
CA SER A 112 10.65 -1.39 -18.17
C SER A 112 9.36 -1.34 -17.36
N THR A 113 8.75 -0.17 -17.32
CA THR A 113 7.48 0.06 -16.65
C THR A 113 6.36 0.07 -17.68
N ASN A 114 5.18 -0.41 -17.29
CA ASN A 114 4.03 -0.48 -18.18
C ASN A 114 3.55 0.88 -18.74
N LYS A 115 4.05 2.00 -18.19
CA LYS A 115 3.60 3.37 -18.52
C LYS A 115 4.70 4.35 -18.93
N SER A 116 5.94 4.19 -18.44
CA SER A 116 6.98 5.23 -18.55
C SER A 116 8.29 4.78 -19.21
N GLY A 117 8.26 3.74 -20.06
CA GLY A 117 9.46 3.21 -20.70
C GLY A 117 10.44 2.60 -19.68
N GLU A 118 11.70 2.48 -20.09
CA GLU A 118 12.79 2.05 -19.20
C GLU A 118 13.16 3.17 -18.22
N ARG A 119 13.12 2.87 -16.92
CA ARG A 119 13.58 3.78 -15.88
C ARG A 119 14.45 3.06 -14.87
N GLU A 120 15.35 3.81 -14.23
CA GLU A 120 16.07 3.30 -13.07
C GLU A 120 15.12 3.22 -11.87
N VAL A 121 15.11 2.06 -11.20
CA VAL A 121 14.38 1.84 -9.95
C VAL A 121 15.35 1.44 -8.85
N HIS A 122 15.11 1.96 -7.66
CA HIS A 122 15.90 1.63 -6.46
C HIS A 122 15.28 0.43 -5.76
N GLU A 123 16.12 -0.45 -5.23
CA GLU A 123 15.65 -1.43 -4.27
C GLU A 123 15.53 -0.79 -2.89
N ILE A 124 14.41 -1.07 -2.23
CA ILE A 124 14.11 -0.62 -0.89
C ILE A 124 13.78 -1.81 0.01
N GLU A 125 14.04 -1.63 1.28
CA GLU A 125 13.59 -2.50 2.35
C GLU A 125 12.42 -1.84 3.08
N ILE A 126 11.32 -2.56 3.26
CA ILE A 126 10.17 -2.12 4.06
C ILE A 126 10.46 -2.48 5.52
N LEU A 127 10.56 -1.47 6.38
CA LEU A 127 10.95 -1.64 7.79
C LEU A 127 9.77 -1.92 8.73
N LEU A 128 8.56 -1.93 8.20
CA LEU A 128 7.33 -2.24 8.94
C LEU A 128 7.16 -3.75 9.09
N GLY A 129 6.87 -4.20 10.31
CA GLY A 129 6.38 -5.56 10.57
C GLY A 129 4.96 -5.77 10.04
N GLU A 130 4.54 -7.04 9.95
CA GLU A 130 3.18 -7.40 9.47
C GLU A 130 2.07 -6.75 10.34
N ASP A 131 2.27 -6.67 11.66
CA ASP A 131 1.32 -6.02 12.57
C ASP A 131 1.30 -4.49 12.43
N GLU A 132 2.35 -3.92 11.84
CA GLU A 132 2.48 -2.50 11.54
C GLU A 132 2.05 -2.17 10.12
N LEU A 133 1.57 -3.12 9.32
CA LEU A 133 0.94 -2.85 8.04
C LEU A 133 -0.56 -2.62 8.22
N ALA A 134 -1.12 -1.75 7.38
CA ALA A 134 -2.55 -1.63 7.25
C ALA A 134 -3.11 -2.85 6.51
N HIS A 135 -4.34 -3.24 6.84
CA HIS A 135 -5.00 -4.37 6.19
C HIS A 135 -5.79 -3.94 4.95
N ILE A 136 -5.87 -4.83 3.96
CA ILE A 136 -6.77 -4.69 2.82
C ILE A 136 -7.97 -5.62 3.02
N CYS A 137 -9.17 -5.09 2.93
CA CYS A 137 -10.38 -5.88 3.03
C CYS A 137 -10.47 -6.79 1.81
N TYR A 138 -10.49 -8.11 2.03
CA TYR A 138 -10.56 -9.08 0.95
C TYR A 138 -11.73 -8.81 -0.01
N TYR A 139 -12.89 -8.42 0.52
CA TYR A 139 -14.11 -8.33 -0.26
C TYR A 139 -14.20 -7.06 -1.10
N CYS A 140 -13.93 -5.89 -0.50
CA CYS A 140 -14.10 -4.61 -1.18
C CYS A 140 -12.78 -3.96 -1.63
N GLY A 141 -11.63 -4.45 -1.15
CA GLY A 141 -10.32 -3.86 -1.41
C GLY A 141 -10.08 -2.54 -0.68
N ASP A 142 -10.96 -2.15 0.25
CA ASP A 142 -10.73 -0.94 1.04
C ASP A 142 -9.57 -1.16 2.02
N VAL A 143 -8.90 -0.08 2.39
CA VAL A 143 -7.73 -0.10 3.28
C VAL A 143 -8.12 0.36 4.68
N GLU A 144 -7.56 -0.32 5.67
CA GLU A 144 -7.82 -0.10 7.07
C GLU A 144 -7.43 1.31 7.52
N LEU A 145 -8.32 1.91 8.31
CA LEU A 145 -8.12 3.21 8.93
C LEU A 145 -7.79 3.03 10.41
N LEU A 146 -7.24 4.07 11.03
CA LEU A 146 -7.02 4.12 12.48
C LEU A 146 -8.35 4.12 13.26
N GLU A 147 -9.45 4.50 12.61
CA GLU A 147 -10.78 4.55 13.22
C GLU A 147 -11.34 3.14 13.48
N GLY A 148 -11.20 2.68 14.73
CA GLY A 148 -11.86 1.47 15.26
C GLY A 148 -10.90 0.33 15.58
N ASP A 149 -11.47 -0.85 15.84
CA ASP A 149 -10.68 -2.06 16.09
C ASP A 149 -10.00 -2.53 14.81
N ARG A 150 -8.77 -3.07 14.95
CA ARG A 150 -8.07 -3.77 13.87
C ARG A 150 -9.00 -4.80 13.24
N TRP A 151 -9.05 -4.81 11.91
CA TRP A 151 -9.88 -5.70 11.14
C TRP A 151 -9.50 -7.15 11.45
N GLN A 152 -10.51 -7.94 11.79
CA GLN A 152 -10.30 -9.32 12.16
C GLN A 152 -9.91 -10.16 10.94
N ARG A 153 -9.00 -11.09 11.19
CA ARG A 153 -8.65 -12.14 10.24
C ARG A 153 -9.88 -13.03 10.02
N ARG A 154 -10.17 -13.35 8.75
CA ARG A 154 -11.32 -14.20 8.37
C ARG A 154 -10.95 -15.65 8.08
N ASN A 155 -9.66 -15.96 8.06
CA ASN A 155 -9.14 -17.29 7.78
C ASN A 155 -7.99 -17.61 8.75
N ASP A 156 -7.78 -18.89 9.02
CA ASP A 156 -6.67 -19.35 9.85
C ASP A 156 -5.40 -19.64 9.03
N ASP A 157 -5.39 -19.31 7.73
CA ASP A 157 -4.25 -19.52 6.85
C ASP A 157 -3.16 -18.49 7.13
N ALA A 158 -2.22 -18.87 7.99
CA ALA A 158 -1.02 -18.12 8.36
C ALA A 158 -0.26 -17.56 7.16
N THR A 159 -0.23 -18.30 6.05
CA THR A 159 0.53 -17.94 4.85
C THR A 159 -0.20 -16.94 3.97
N ASN A 160 -1.54 -16.92 4.02
CA ASN A 160 -2.39 -16.04 3.24
C ASN A 160 -3.41 -15.30 4.12
N PRO A 161 -2.97 -14.40 5.01
CA PRO A 161 -3.90 -13.66 5.85
C PRO A 161 -4.93 -12.92 4.98
N ALA A 162 -6.20 -13.14 5.28
CA ALA A 162 -7.28 -12.36 4.72
C ALA A 162 -8.00 -11.62 5.84
N TYR A 163 -8.30 -10.35 5.60
CA TYR A 163 -8.97 -9.48 6.55
C TYR A 163 -10.32 -9.02 6.02
N CYS A 164 -11.23 -8.65 6.92
CA CYS A 164 -12.56 -8.17 6.58
C CYS A 164 -12.87 -6.87 7.31
N CYS A 165 -13.21 -5.82 6.56
CA CYS A 165 -13.70 -4.59 7.16
C CYS A 165 -15.07 -4.78 7.81
N THR A 166 -15.39 -3.91 8.77
CA THR A 166 -16.66 -3.89 9.52
C THR A 166 -17.89 -3.78 8.60
N THR A 167 -17.78 -2.99 7.53
CA THR A 167 -18.87 -2.85 6.55
C THR A 167 -19.15 -4.16 5.83
N CYS A 168 -18.11 -4.92 5.44
CA CYS A 168 -18.30 -6.20 4.76
C CYS A 168 -18.66 -7.34 5.71
N SER A 169 -18.26 -7.29 6.98
CA SER A 169 -18.62 -8.30 7.97
C SER A 169 -20.13 -8.31 8.25
N GLY A 170 -20.78 -7.15 8.21
CA GLY A 170 -22.24 -7.01 8.36
C GLY A 170 -23.07 -7.36 7.12
N GLN A 171 -22.45 -7.67 5.97
CA GLN A 171 -23.17 -7.97 4.72
C GLN A 171 -23.49 -9.46 4.57
N SER A 172 -24.51 -9.78 3.78
CA SER A 172 -24.82 -11.16 3.39
C SER A 172 -23.70 -11.78 2.53
N ALA A 173 -23.58 -13.11 2.55
CA ALA A 173 -22.57 -13.84 1.79
C ALA A 173 -22.63 -13.52 0.28
N LEU A 174 -23.84 -13.43 -0.29
CA LEU A 174 -24.04 -13.11 -1.70
C LEU A 174 -23.48 -11.73 -2.06
N ARG A 175 -23.72 -10.72 -1.22
CA ARG A 175 -23.21 -9.36 -1.44
C ARG A 175 -21.69 -9.29 -1.35
N ARG A 176 -21.09 -10.03 -0.42
CA ARG A 176 -19.63 -10.15 -0.28
C ARG A 176 -18.98 -10.79 -1.51
N THR A 177 -19.57 -11.88 -2.02
CA THR A 177 -19.11 -12.55 -3.24
C THR A 177 -19.18 -11.59 -4.43
N TRP A 178 -20.27 -10.83 -4.54
CA TRP A 178 -20.45 -9.84 -5.60
C TRP A 178 -19.39 -8.73 -5.55
N ASN A 179 -19.10 -8.19 -4.37
CA ASN A 179 -18.04 -7.20 -4.19
C ASN A 179 -16.66 -7.75 -4.60
N THR A 180 -16.37 -9.00 -4.25
CA THR A 180 -15.10 -9.66 -4.63
C THR A 180 -14.99 -9.80 -6.14
N ALA A 181 -16.08 -10.23 -6.79
CA ALA A 181 -16.12 -10.35 -8.24
C ALA A 181 -15.93 -8.99 -8.92
N LEU A 182 -16.66 -7.95 -8.48
CA LEU A 182 -16.52 -6.60 -8.99
C LEU A 182 -15.10 -6.05 -8.83
N ARG A 183 -14.44 -6.36 -7.71
CA ARG A 183 -13.06 -5.94 -7.46
C ARG A 183 -12.09 -6.60 -8.44
N ARG A 184 -12.23 -7.90 -8.70
CA ARG A 184 -11.33 -8.63 -9.63
C ARG A 184 -11.48 -8.21 -11.09
N TRP A 185 -12.56 -7.51 -11.42
CA TRP A 185 -12.82 -6.99 -12.76
C TRP A 185 -12.23 -5.59 -13.00
N ARG A 186 -11.73 -4.92 -11.96
CA ARG A 186 -11.07 -3.61 -12.03
C ARG A 186 -9.55 -3.76 -12.07
#